data_AF-A0A1S2HVD3-F1
#
_entry.id   AF-A0A1S2HVD3-F1
#
_cell.length_a   1.000
_cell.length_b   1.000
_cell.length_c   1.000
_cell.angle_alpha   90.00
_cell.angle_beta   90.00
_cell.angle_gamma   90.00
#
_symmetry.space_group_name_H-M   'P 1'
#
loop_
_entity.id
_entity.type
_entity.pdbx_description
1 polymer ?
#
loop_
_entity_poly.entity_id
_entity_poly.type
_entity_poly.pdbx_seq_one_letter_code
_entity_poly.pdbx_strand_id
1 'polypeptide(L)'
;MTSHDRPTGLALTFRHDGTLLLELLQGWYNAFDSSVTHVDDPDRIRGVLRWWIATEPSPPRRRSTFPAWQEFGSGPAYRIAITEQPSDAARTLTFGSDSGSRGFEKTLATGPTDPMSRASQSFIDDVARGARRLFRTEQQRAEKRLAGGQYLAILEGYLEEMRSYVDVSDQHDAYHDVRAGIGAILDDEHYLALSPDPRARSLYSELLAEQSSLYQWHMDLAKGGHEWARERR
;
A
#
# COMPACT_ATOMS: atom_id res chain seq x y z
N MET A 1 5.89 -27.28 9.60
CA MET A 1 5.93 -25.84 9.29
C MET A 1 5.34 -25.08 10.45
N THR A 2 6.10 -24.16 11.03
CA THR A 2 5.59 -23.22 12.04
C THR A 2 4.87 -22.07 11.34
N SER A 3 4.12 -21.22 12.06
CA SER A 3 3.44 -20.07 11.41
C SER A 3 4.42 -19.04 10.83
N HIS A 4 5.72 -19.12 11.19
CA HIS A 4 6.77 -18.26 10.67
C HIS A 4 7.26 -18.65 9.26
N ASP A 5 6.92 -19.85 8.80
CA ASP A 5 7.37 -20.43 7.53
C ASP A 5 6.30 -20.33 6.43
N ARG A 6 5.25 -19.51 6.63
CA ARG A 6 4.11 -19.40 5.72
C ARG A 6 3.88 -17.97 5.25
N PRO A 7 3.48 -17.78 3.99
CA PRO A 7 2.96 -16.49 3.54
C PRO A 7 1.77 -16.03 4.38
N THR A 8 1.80 -14.78 4.82
CA THR A 8 0.71 -14.13 5.59
C THR A 8 -0.10 -13.16 4.76
N GLY A 9 0.41 -12.77 3.58
CA GLY A 9 -0.36 -11.98 2.62
C GLY A 9 0.28 -11.88 1.24
N LEU A 10 -0.53 -11.48 0.28
CA LEU A 10 -0.12 -11.05 -1.05
C LEU A 10 -0.37 -9.55 -1.16
N ALA A 11 0.69 -8.76 -1.30
CA ALA A 11 0.57 -7.33 -1.52
C ALA A 11 0.65 -6.96 -3.01
N LEU A 12 -0.21 -6.03 -3.40
CA LEU A 12 -0.20 -5.38 -4.70
C LEU A 12 0.03 -3.89 -4.47
N THR A 13 1.15 -3.36 -4.96
CA THR A 13 1.53 -1.96 -4.81
C THR A 13 1.63 -1.32 -6.19
N PHE A 14 0.81 -0.31 -6.43
CA PHE A 14 0.60 0.32 -7.73
C PHE A 14 1.25 1.70 -7.77
N ARG A 15 1.99 2.00 -8.84
CA ARG A 15 2.42 3.36 -9.18
C ARG A 15 1.49 3.97 -10.20
N HIS A 16 1.46 5.31 -10.24
CA HIS A 16 0.64 6.10 -11.18
C HIS A 16 0.81 5.73 -12.67
N ASP A 17 1.98 5.21 -13.04
CA ASP A 17 2.34 4.83 -14.40
C ASP A 17 1.86 3.41 -14.78
N GLY A 18 1.20 2.70 -13.86
CA GLY A 18 0.74 1.33 -14.07
C GLY A 18 1.77 0.26 -13.69
N THR A 19 2.95 0.65 -13.20
CA THR A 19 3.90 -0.30 -12.59
C THR A 19 3.28 -0.94 -11.36
N LEU A 20 3.39 -2.27 -11.27
CA LEU A 20 2.84 -3.09 -10.20
C LEU A 20 3.95 -3.90 -9.55
N LEU A 21 4.16 -3.69 -8.25
CA LEU A 21 4.95 -4.54 -7.39
C LEU A 21 4.04 -5.57 -6.70
N LEU A 22 4.31 -6.84 -6.97
CA LEU A 22 3.73 -7.98 -6.28
C LEU A 22 4.70 -8.46 -5.20
N GLU A 23 4.21 -8.71 -3.99
CA GLU A 23 5.03 -9.27 -2.90
C GLU A 23 4.29 -10.37 -2.17
N LEU A 24 4.96 -11.51 -1.97
CA LEU A 24 4.50 -12.61 -1.12
C LEU A 24 5.06 -12.39 0.29
N LEU A 25 4.24 -11.92 1.21
CA LEU A 25 4.67 -11.39 2.52
C LEU A 25 4.76 -12.48 3.59
N GLN A 26 5.69 -12.30 4.53
CA GLN A 26 5.69 -12.97 5.84
C GLN A 26 5.26 -12.01 6.96
N GLY A 27 5.22 -10.71 6.68
CA GLY A 27 4.73 -9.66 7.56
C GLY A 27 5.02 -8.28 6.97
N TRP A 28 5.05 -7.25 7.82
CA TRP A 28 5.28 -5.88 7.36
C TRP A 28 6.67 -5.66 6.75
N TYR A 29 7.71 -6.24 7.36
CA TYR A 29 9.12 -6.00 7.01
C TYR A 29 9.73 -7.07 6.10
N ASN A 30 9.14 -8.27 6.07
CA ASN A 30 9.72 -9.44 5.42
C ASN A 30 8.79 -10.01 4.33
N ALA A 31 9.40 -10.49 3.25
CA ALA A 31 8.74 -11.19 2.17
C ALA A 31 9.50 -12.48 1.82
N PHE A 32 8.75 -13.44 1.30
CA PHE A 32 9.27 -14.66 0.68
C PHE A 32 9.80 -14.37 -0.71
N ASP A 33 9.07 -13.56 -1.48
CA ASP A 33 9.48 -13.14 -2.80
C ASP A 33 8.77 -11.86 -3.27
N SER A 34 9.28 -11.25 -4.34
CA SER A 34 8.66 -10.09 -4.99
C SER A 34 8.97 -10.03 -6.48
N SER A 35 8.04 -9.46 -7.23
CA SER A 35 8.18 -9.25 -8.67
C SER A 35 7.61 -7.90 -9.07
N VAL A 36 8.29 -7.20 -9.98
CA VAL A 36 7.72 -6.05 -10.69
C VAL A 36 7.14 -6.50 -12.01
N THR A 37 6.01 -5.90 -12.38
CA THR A 37 5.31 -6.09 -13.65
C THR A 37 4.52 -4.82 -13.97
N HIS A 38 3.69 -4.86 -15.01
CA HIS A 38 2.74 -3.81 -15.35
C HIS A 38 1.29 -4.30 -15.19
N VAL A 39 0.37 -3.43 -14.77
CA VAL A 39 -1.06 -3.77 -14.58
C VAL A 39 -1.78 -4.19 -15.86
N ASP A 40 -1.27 -3.75 -17.02
CA ASP A 40 -1.78 -4.16 -18.34
C ASP A 40 -1.14 -5.45 -18.87
N ASP A 41 -0.26 -6.11 -18.10
CA ASP A 41 0.31 -7.42 -18.43
C ASP A 41 -0.26 -8.52 -17.51
N PRO A 42 -1.51 -8.96 -17.75
CA PRO A 42 -2.13 -9.95 -16.90
C PRO A 42 -1.45 -11.32 -17.02
N ASP A 43 -0.78 -11.63 -18.14
CA ASP A 43 -0.11 -12.91 -18.32
C ASP A 43 1.15 -13.01 -17.47
N ARG A 44 1.90 -11.91 -17.33
CA ARG A 44 3.00 -11.84 -16.37
C ARG A 44 2.52 -11.97 -14.93
N ILE A 45 1.42 -11.31 -14.56
CA ILE A 45 0.81 -11.45 -13.22
C ILE A 45 0.44 -12.92 -12.96
N ARG A 46 -0.24 -13.57 -13.91
CA ARG A 46 -0.59 -15.00 -13.81
C ARG A 46 0.65 -15.88 -13.67
N GLY A 47 1.70 -15.60 -14.44
CA GLY A 47 2.97 -16.34 -14.39
C GLY A 47 3.61 -16.30 -13.01
N VAL A 48 3.70 -15.11 -12.39
CA VAL A 48 4.23 -14.94 -11.04
C VAL A 48 3.41 -15.72 -10.02
N LEU A 49 2.07 -15.59 -10.05
CA LEU A 49 1.20 -16.29 -9.10
C LEU A 49 1.27 -17.81 -9.27
N ARG A 50 1.28 -18.33 -10.50
CA ARG A 50 1.45 -19.76 -10.77
C ARG A 50 2.77 -20.28 -10.21
N TRP A 51 3.85 -19.52 -10.39
CA TRP A 51 5.16 -19.87 -9.86
C TRP A 51 5.17 -19.92 -8.33
N TRP A 52 4.62 -18.91 -7.65
CA TRP A 52 4.49 -18.90 -6.18
C TRP A 52 3.63 -20.04 -5.64
N ILE A 53 2.54 -20.37 -6.32
CA ILE A 53 1.64 -21.47 -5.93
C ILE A 53 2.33 -22.84 -6.06
N ALA A 54 3.15 -23.01 -7.10
CA ALA A 54 3.79 -24.30 -7.40
C ALA A 54 5.10 -24.54 -6.62
N THR A 55 5.69 -23.51 -6.01
CA THR A 55 7.06 -23.56 -5.48
C THR A 55 7.07 -23.45 -3.97
N GLU A 56 7.97 -24.20 -3.31
CA GLU A 56 8.22 -24.01 -1.89
C GLU A 56 8.91 -22.66 -1.65
N PRO A 57 8.38 -21.77 -0.79
CA PRO A 57 8.96 -20.46 -0.57
C PRO A 57 10.39 -20.54 -0.01
N SER A 58 11.30 -19.74 -0.56
CA SER A 58 12.61 -19.52 0.09
C SER A 58 12.44 -18.82 1.45
N PRO A 59 13.34 -18.99 2.42
CA PRO A 59 13.22 -18.33 3.72
C PRO A 59 12.99 -16.81 3.59
N PRO A 60 12.10 -16.22 4.41
CA PRO A 60 11.72 -14.83 4.27
C PRO A 60 12.90 -13.90 4.54
N ARG A 61 13.00 -12.82 3.77
CA ARG A 61 14.06 -11.80 3.87
C ARG A 61 13.44 -10.41 3.94
N ARG A 62 14.24 -9.42 4.33
CA ARG A 62 13.82 -8.02 4.33
C ARG A 62 13.37 -7.60 2.94
N ARG A 63 12.19 -6.99 2.85
CA ARG A 63 11.58 -6.58 1.58
C ARG A 63 12.48 -5.69 0.71
N SER A 64 13.23 -4.78 1.34
CA SER A 64 14.17 -3.87 0.65
C SER A 64 15.37 -4.57 -0.02
N THR A 65 15.60 -5.85 0.27
CA THR A 65 16.72 -6.62 -0.31
C THR A 65 16.38 -7.27 -1.65
N PHE A 66 15.10 -7.32 -2.03
CA PHE A 66 14.71 -7.91 -3.30
C PHE A 66 14.94 -6.92 -4.45
N PRO A 67 15.48 -7.37 -5.60
CA PRO A 67 15.68 -6.50 -6.77
C PRO A 67 14.41 -5.80 -7.25
N ALA A 68 13.26 -6.50 -7.19
CA ALA A 68 11.96 -5.94 -7.53
C ALA A 68 11.59 -4.72 -6.68
N TRP A 69 11.95 -4.67 -5.40
CA TRP A 69 11.74 -3.48 -4.59
C TRP A 69 12.54 -2.30 -5.17
N GLN A 70 13.83 -2.53 -5.42
CA GLN A 70 14.75 -1.50 -5.92
C GLN A 70 14.31 -0.96 -7.29
N GLU A 71 13.84 -1.85 -8.17
CA GLU A 71 13.28 -1.51 -9.47
C GLU A 71 11.98 -0.69 -9.34
N PHE A 72 11.12 -1.04 -8.40
CA PHE A 72 9.87 -0.31 -8.16
C PHE A 72 10.10 1.12 -7.64
N GLY A 73 11.09 1.28 -6.75
CA GLY A 73 11.48 2.57 -6.17
C GLY A 73 10.61 3.05 -5.00
N SER A 74 10.95 4.22 -4.45
CA SER A 74 10.33 4.80 -3.24
C SER A 74 9.25 5.84 -3.52
N GLY A 75 8.72 5.87 -4.74
CA GLY A 75 7.71 6.85 -5.14
C GLY A 75 6.36 6.63 -4.46
N PRO A 76 5.44 7.60 -4.57
CA PRO A 76 4.09 7.48 -4.03
C PRO A 76 3.37 6.33 -4.71
N ALA A 77 2.75 5.47 -3.91
CA ALA A 77 2.13 4.27 -4.42
C ALA A 77 0.87 3.93 -3.63
N TYR A 78 -0.09 3.32 -4.33
CA TYR A 78 -1.30 2.79 -3.73
C TYR A 78 -1.08 1.30 -3.43
N ARG A 79 -1.22 0.89 -2.16
CA ARG A 79 -0.98 -0.48 -1.73
C ARG A 79 -2.26 -1.12 -1.22
N ILE A 80 -2.51 -2.36 -1.65
CA ILE A 80 -3.46 -3.26 -1.01
C ILE A 80 -2.80 -4.56 -0.60
N ALA A 81 -3.42 -5.28 0.32
CA ALA A 81 -3.00 -6.63 0.70
C ALA A 81 -4.20 -7.57 0.74
N ILE A 82 -4.00 -8.77 0.21
CA ILE A 82 -4.88 -9.93 0.36
C ILE A 82 -4.28 -10.79 1.46
N THR A 83 -5.07 -11.15 2.46
CA THR A 83 -4.68 -12.06 3.54
C THR A 83 -5.75 -13.13 3.71
N GLU A 84 -5.55 -14.11 4.59
CA GLU A 84 -6.59 -15.09 4.95
C GLU A 84 -7.87 -14.41 5.49
N GLN A 85 -7.72 -13.26 6.17
CA GLN A 85 -8.85 -12.49 6.66
C GLN A 85 -9.44 -11.62 5.53
N PRO A 86 -10.78 -11.60 5.36
CA PRO A 86 -11.45 -10.68 4.45
C PRO A 86 -11.13 -9.22 4.78
N SER A 87 -10.89 -8.42 3.76
CA SER A 87 -10.71 -6.97 3.86
C SER A 87 -11.40 -6.27 2.71
N ASP A 88 -11.80 -5.01 2.89
CA ASP A 88 -12.45 -4.24 1.83
C ASP A 88 -11.53 -4.02 0.64
N ALA A 89 -10.22 -3.92 0.88
CA ALA A 89 -9.22 -3.85 -0.17
C ALA A 89 -9.17 -5.13 -1.02
N ALA A 90 -9.17 -6.31 -0.38
CA ALA A 90 -9.24 -7.59 -1.07
C ALA A 90 -10.57 -7.76 -1.82
N ARG A 91 -11.69 -7.36 -1.22
CA ARG A 91 -13.01 -7.36 -1.88
C ARG A 91 -13.03 -6.46 -3.11
N THR A 92 -12.45 -5.27 -3.03
CA THR A 92 -12.42 -4.32 -4.15
C THR A 92 -11.70 -4.92 -5.35
N LEU A 93 -10.57 -5.59 -5.10
CA LEU A 93 -9.83 -6.36 -6.10
C LEU A 93 -10.71 -7.48 -6.70
N THR A 94 -11.41 -8.24 -5.87
CA THR A 94 -12.21 -9.41 -6.28
C THR A 94 -13.72 -9.14 -6.37
N PHE A 95 -14.09 -7.99 -6.95
CA PHE A 95 -15.47 -7.66 -7.34
C PHE A 95 -16.51 -7.72 -6.20
N GLY A 96 -16.12 -7.31 -5.00
CA GLY A 96 -16.97 -7.27 -3.81
C GLY A 96 -17.11 -8.61 -3.07
N SER A 97 -16.40 -9.66 -3.50
CA SER A 97 -16.47 -10.99 -2.89
C SER A 97 -15.26 -11.28 -1.99
N ASP A 98 -15.42 -12.19 -1.02
CA ASP A 98 -14.30 -12.69 -0.19
C ASP A 98 -13.43 -13.74 -0.93
N SER A 99 -13.56 -13.86 -2.25
CA SER A 99 -12.85 -14.87 -3.04
C SER A 99 -11.33 -14.67 -3.04
N GLY A 100 -10.86 -13.42 -2.94
CA GLY A 100 -9.43 -13.12 -2.80
C GLY A 100 -8.83 -13.76 -1.55
N SER A 101 -9.44 -13.56 -0.38
CA SER A 101 -8.93 -14.11 0.88
C SER A 101 -9.02 -15.63 0.93
N ARG A 102 -10.14 -16.22 0.50
CA ARG A 102 -10.29 -17.68 0.42
C ARG A 102 -9.34 -18.30 -0.59
N GLY A 103 -9.09 -17.61 -1.70
CA GLY A 103 -8.13 -18.02 -2.72
C GLY A 103 -6.71 -18.02 -2.18
N PHE A 104 -6.32 -16.94 -1.48
CA PHE A 104 -5.02 -16.85 -0.81
C PHE A 104 -4.80 -17.98 0.19
N GLU A 105 -5.74 -18.21 1.11
CA GLU A 105 -5.69 -19.29 2.11
C GLU A 105 -5.46 -20.66 1.45
N LYS A 106 -6.20 -20.95 0.38
CA LYS A 106 -6.17 -22.24 -0.31
C LYS A 106 -4.96 -22.47 -1.21
N THR A 107 -4.28 -21.42 -1.64
CA THR A 107 -3.29 -21.53 -2.73
C THR A 107 -1.89 -21.06 -2.34
N LEU A 108 -1.78 -20.09 -1.41
CA LEU A 108 -0.50 -19.48 -1.03
C LEU A 108 -0.17 -19.67 0.45
N ALA A 109 -1.15 -19.73 1.34
CA ALA A 109 -0.90 -19.79 2.78
C ALA A 109 -0.51 -21.19 3.30
N THR A 110 -0.87 -22.26 2.58
CA THR A 110 -0.80 -23.64 3.07
C THR A 110 0.34 -24.48 2.49
N GLY A 111 1.22 -23.88 1.69
CA GLY A 111 2.34 -24.54 1.00
C GLY A 111 2.06 -24.76 -0.50
N PRO A 112 2.95 -25.47 -1.21
CA PRO A 112 2.79 -25.70 -2.64
C PRO A 112 1.50 -26.47 -2.95
N THR A 113 0.75 -26.00 -3.96
CA THR A 113 -0.46 -26.66 -4.46
C THR A 113 -0.43 -26.74 -5.99
N ASP A 114 -1.34 -27.51 -6.58
CA ASP A 114 -1.45 -27.58 -8.04
C ASP A 114 -1.89 -26.23 -8.61
N PRO A 115 -1.04 -25.53 -9.39
CA PRO A 115 -1.41 -24.25 -10.00
C PRO A 115 -2.51 -24.40 -11.05
N MET A 116 -2.74 -25.61 -11.59
CA MET A 116 -3.77 -25.90 -12.59
C MET A 116 -5.11 -26.30 -11.97
N SER A 117 -5.18 -26.45 -10.65
CA SER A 117 -6.44 -26.72 -9.96
C SER A 117 -7.45 -25.59 -10.19
N ARG A 118 -8.74 -25.92 -10.17
CA ARG A 118 -9.82 -24.92 -10.35
C ARG A 118 -9.71 -23.77 -9.35
N ALA A 119 -9.35 -24.07 -8.10
CA ALA A 119 -9.20 -23.05 -7.05
C ALA A 119 -8.04 -22.09 -7.36
N SER A 120 -6.88 -22.64 -7.74
CA SER A 120 -5.70 -21.86 -8.13
C SER A 120 -5.98 -20.99 -9.35
N GLN A 121 -6.55 -21.55 -10.42
CA GLN A 121 -6.85 -20.79 -11.64
C GLN A 121 -7.86 -19.66 -11.38
N SER A 122 -8.92 -19.93 -10.59
CA SER A 122 -9.88 -18.87 -10.21
C SER A 122 -9.20 -17.74 -9.47
N PHE A 123 -8.39 -18.04 -8.44
CA PHE A 123 -7.67 -17.04 -7.67
C PHE A 123 -6.70 -16.24 -8.55
N ILE A 124 -5.90 -16.93 -9.37
CA ILE A 124 -4.97 -16.33 -10.33
C ILE A 124 -5.69 -15.35 -11.26
N ASP A 125 -6.81 -15.76 -11.85
CA ASP A 125 -7.57 -14.94 -12.79
C ASP A 125 -8.28 -13.75 -12.12
N ASP A 126 -8.75 -13.94 -10.89
CA ASP A 126 -9.39 -12.86 -10.13
C ASP A 126 -8.37 -11.79 -9.74
N VAL A 127 -7.17 -12.18 -9.30
CA VAL A 127 -6.09 -11.22 -9.00
C VAL A 127 -5.61 -10.51 -10.28
N ALA A 128 -5.34 -11.25 -11.36
CA ALA A 128 -4.84 -10.67 -12.60
C ALA A 128 -5.83 -9.68 -13.24
N ARG A 129 -7.11 -10.03 -13.30
CA ARG A 129 -8.16 -9.11 -13.83
C ARG A 129 -8.47 -7.99 -12.84
N GLY A 130 -8.51 -8.31 -11.55
CA GLY A 130 -8.78 -7.39 -10.47
C GLY A 130 -7.76 -6.26 -10.41
N ALA A 131 -6.46 -6.56 -10.56
CA ALA A 131 -5.39 -5.58 -10.43
C ALA A 131 -5.53 -4.43 -11.43
N ARG A 132 -5.76 -4.75 -12.70
CA ARG A 132 -5.98 -3.76 -13.76
C ARG A 132 -7.23 -2.92 -13.52
N ARG A 133 -8.33 -3.56 -13.13
CA ARG A 133 -9.59 -2.88 -12.86
C ARG A 133 -9.46 -1.93 -11.68
N LEU A 134 -8.88 -2.41 -10.58
CA LEU A 134 -8.65 -1.64 -9.37
C LEU A 134 -7.83 -0.39 -9.69
N PHE A 135 -6.66 -0.57 -10.33
CA PHE A 135 -5.79 0.53 -10.74
C PHE A 135 -6.55 1.61 -11.53
N ARG A 136 -7.30 1.22 -12.57
CA ARG A 136 -8.07 2.17 -13.38
C ARG A 136 -9.19 2.85 -12.61
N THR A 137 -9.85 2.12 -11.71
CA THR A 137 -10.94 2.65 -10.90
C THR A 137 -10.42 3.72 -9.95
N GLU A 138 -9.32 3.43 -9.25
CA GLU A 138 -8.71 4.37 -8.31
C GLU A 138 -8.06 5.57 -9.01
N GLN A 139 -7.46 5.37 -10.19
CA GLN A 139 -6.97 6.49 -11.02
C GLN A 139 -8.12 7.41 -11.47
N GLN A 140 -9.23 6.86 -11.96
CA GLN A 140 -10.42 7.64 -12.31
C GLN A 140 -11.03 8.34 -11.10
N ARG A 141 -10.96 7.72 -9.92
CA ARG A 141 -11.40 8.33 -8.66
C ARG A 141 -10.54 9.55 -8.33
N ALA A 142 -9.21 9.44 -8.47
CA ALA A 142 -8.29 10.56 -8.31
C ALA A 142 -8.61 11.70 -9.28
N GLU A 143 -8.80 11.38 -10.56
CA GLU A 143 -9.15 12.37 -11.59
C GLU A 143 -10.45 13.09 -11.27
N LYS A 144 -11.51 12.36 -10.88
CA LYS A 144 -12.80 12.95 -10.49
C LYS A 144 -12.67 13.85 -9.27
N ARG A 145 -11.89 13.45 -8.27
CA ARG A 145 -11.63 14.24 -7.06
C ARG A 145 -10.98 15.58 -7.40
N LEU A 146 -10.07 15.58 -8.39
CA LEU A 146 -9.28 16.73 -8.79
C LEU A 146 -9.92 17.60 -9.88
N ALA A 147 -10.93 17.10 -10.60
CA ALA A 147 -11.51 17.75 -11.79
C ALA A 147 -12.01 19.19 -11.55
N GLY A 148 -12.40 19.53 -10.32
CA GLY A 148 -12.83 20.88 -9.94
C GLY A 148 -11.70 21.87 -9.62
N GLY A 149 -10.43 21.45 -9.63
CA GLY A 149 -9.25 22.28 -9.36
C GLY A 149 -9.09 22.77 -7.92
N GLN A 150 -10.17 22.89 -7.16
CA GLN A 150 -10.17 23.36 -5.77
C GLN A 150 -9.48 22.40 -4.80
N TYR A 151 -9.45 21.10 -5.13
CA TYR A 151 -8.97 20.10 -4.20
C TYR A 151 -7.48 20.20 -3.91
N LEU A 152 -6.68 20.65 -4.89
CA LEU A 152 -5.25 20.90 -4.67
C LEU A 152 -5.02 21.99 -3.63
N ALA A 153 -5.80 23.08 -3.68
CA ALA A 153 -5.71 24.16 -2.70
C ALA A 153 -6.11 23.69 -1.29
N ILE A 154 -7.05 22.75 -1.18
CA ILE A 154 -7.41 22.12 0.10
C ILE A 154 -6.25 21.30 0.65
N LEU A 155 -5.60 20.48 -0.19
CA LEU A 155 -4.42 19.70 0.21
C LEU A 155 -3.24 20.62 0.62
N GLU A 156 -3.04 21.73 -0.09
CA GLU A 156 -2.06 22.76 0.27
C GLU A 156 -2.38 23.38 1.64
N GLY A 157 -3.66 23.69 1.91
CA GLY A 157 -4.12 24.17 3.21
C GLY A 157 -3.90 23.17 4.35
N TYR A 158 -4.19 21.88 4.13
CA TYR A 158 -3.90 20.83 5.12
C TYR A 158 -2.41 20.73 5.42
N LEU A 159 -1.55 20.85 4.40
CA LEU A 159 -0.11 20.81 4.59
C LEU A 159 0.39 22.03 5.37
N GLU A 160 -0.13 23.22 5.07
CA GLU A 160 0.17 24.44 5.81
C GLU A 160 -0.26 24.33 7.28
N GLU A 161 -1.45 23.80 7.54
CA GLU A 161 -1.96 23.54 8.89
C GLU A 161 -1.03 22.60 9.66
N MET A 162 -0.65 21.46 9.07
CA MET A 162 0.28 20.52 9.71
C MET A 162 1.66 21.13 9.99
N ARG A 163 2.17 21.96 9.07
CA ARG A 163 3.46 22.66 9.23
C ARG A 163 3.39 23.83 10.22
N SER A 164 2.19 24.28 10.59
CA SER A 164 2.01 25.36 11.56
C SER A 164 2.27 24.91 13.00
N TYR A 165 2.15 23.61 13.29
CA TYR A 165 2.52 23.03 14.58
C TYR A 165 4.03 23.03 14.77
N VAL A 166 4.51 24.04 15.49
CA VAL A 166 5.93 24.27 15.74
C VAL A 166 6.24 24.51 17.22
N ASP A 167 5.26 24.93 18.01
CA ASP A 167 5.50 25.34 19.38
C ASP A 167 5.70 24.13 20.29
N VAL A 168 6.49 24.31 21.35
CA VAL A 168 6.73 23.25 22.35
C VAL A 168 5.42 22.69 22.91
N SER A 169 4.41 23.55 23.09
CA SER A 169 3.08 23.16 23.58
C SER A 169 2.37 22.17 22.66
N ASP A 170 2.69 22.17 21.36
CA ASP A 170 2.01 21.34 20.37
C ASP A 170 2.57 19.92 20.34
N GLN A 171 3.78 19.69 20.87
CA GLN A 171 4.50 18.43 20.73
C GLN A 171 3.73 17.21 21.25
N HIS A 172 2.90 17.41 22.28
CA HIS A 172 2.08 16.33 22.83
C HIS A 172 0.87 16.01 21.93
N ASP A 173 0.13 17.04 21.51
CA ASP A 173 -1.22 16.86 20.95
C ASP A 173 -1.28 16.95 19.42
N ALA A 174 -0.36 17.66 18.77
CA ALA A 174 -0.40 17.94 17.33
C ALA A 174 -0.51 16.67 16.48
N TYR A 175 0.24 15.62 16.82
CA TYR A 175 0.14 14.35 16.11
C TYR A 175 -1.25 13.73 16.25
N HIS A 176 -1.85 13.77 17.43
CA HIS A 176 -3.16 13.17 17.67
C HIS A 176 -4.27 13.95 16.97
N ASP A 177 -4.23 15.29 17.02
CA ASP A 177 -5.19 16.17 16.35
C ASP A 177 -5.13 15.98 14.83
N VAL A 178 -3.92 16.05 14.26
CA VAL A 178 -3.72 15.80 12.83
C VAL A 178 -4.13 14.39 12.45
N ARG A 179 -3.83 13.38 13.26
CA ARG A 179 -4.19 11.99 12.97
C ARG A 179 -5.71 11.77 12.95
N ALA A 180 -6.45 12.42 13.84
CA ALA A 180 -7.90 12.34 13.95
C ALA A 180 -8.62 13.14 12.84
N GLY A 181 -8.05 14.27 12.41
CA GLY A 181 -8.57 15.11 11.33
C GLY A 181 -8.01 14.73 9.96
N ILE A 182 -6.94 15.43 9.55
CA ILE A 182 -6.33 15.29 8.21
C ILE A 182 -5.91 13.84 7.92
N GLY A 183 -5.33 13.14 8.90
CA GLY A 183 -4.88 11.76 8.75
C GLY A 183 -6.02 10.79 8.38
N ALA A 184 -7.22 10.97 8.93
CA ALA A 184 -8.38 10.15 8.56
C ALA A 184 -8.82 10.40 7.11
N ILE A 185 -8.72 11.63 6.64
CA ILE A 185 -8.98 11.97 5.23
C ILE A 185 -7.93 11.31 4.33
N LEU A 186 -6.66 11.39 4.69
CA LEU A 186 -5.57 10.79 3.92
C LEU A 186 -5.67 9.27 3.83
N ASP A 187 -6.12 8.61 4.92
CA ASP A 187 -6.37 7.16 4.94
C ASP A 187 -7.39 6.73 3.87
N ASP A 188 -8.43 7.54 3.66
CA ASP A 188 -9.48 7.30 2.65
C ASP A 188 -9.05 7.71 1.23
N GLU A 189 -7.98 8.51 1.10
CA GLU A 189 -7.54 9.14 -0.14
C GLU A 189 -6.21 8.63 -0.68
N HIS A 190 -5.78 7.45 -0.24
CA HIS A 190 -4.62 6.74 -0.78
C HIS A 190 -4.58 6.63 -2.32
N TYR A 191 -5.75 6.68 -2.97
CA TYR A 191 -5.87 6.67 -4.43
C TYR A 191 -5.22 7.89 -5.12
N LEU A 192 -4.99 9.00 -4.41
CA LEU A 192 -4.31 10.18 -4.94
C LEU A 192 -2.87 9.90 -5.37
N ALA A 193 -2.23 8.86 -4.81
CA ALA A 193 -0.93 8.38 -5.28
C ALA A 193 -0.95 7.93 -6.76
N LEU A 194 -2.13 7.58 -7.30
CA LEU A 194 -2.31 7.15 -8.69
C LEU A 194 -2.75 8.28 -9.62
N SER A 195 -2.94 9.50 -9.11
CA SER A 195 -3.32 10.65 -9.92
C SER A 195 -2.35 10.84 -11.08
N PRO A 196 -2.81 11.14 -12.32
CA PRO A 196 -1.94 11.52 -13.41
C PRO A 196 -1.28 12.89 -13.17
N ASP A 197 -1.87 13.75 -12.34
CA ASP A 197 -1.31 15.06 -12.00
C ASP A 197 -0.13 14.93 -11.03
N PRO A 198 1.11 15.29 -11.45
CA PRO A 198 2.29 15.23 -10.58
C PRO A 198 2.19 16.14 -9.35
N ARG A 199 1.44 17.25 -9.42
CA ARG A 199 1.25 18.13 -8.26
C ARG A 199 0.46 17.45 -7.16
N ALA A 200 -0.63 16.76 -7.52
CA ALA A 200 -1.43 15.99 -6.57
C ALA A 200 -0.58 14.92 -5.87
N ARG A 201 0.24 14.20 -6.65
CA ARG A 201 1.15 13.17 -6.08
C ARG A 201 2.20 13.78 -5.16
N SER A 202 2.79 14.93 -5.52
CA SER A 202 3.76 15.64 -4.67
C SER A 202 3.12 16.06 -3.35
N LEU A 203 2.00 16.76 -3.40
CA LEU A 203 1.29 17.23 -2.20
C LEU A 203 0.88 16.08 -1.29
N TYR A 204 0.32 15.01 -1.86
CA TYR A 204 -0.03 13.81 -1.10
C TYR A 204 1.21 13.20 -0.39
N SER A 205 2.36 13.19 -1.07
CA SER A 205 3.61 12.69 -0.48
C SER A 205 4.14 13.58 0.63
N GLU A 206 4.05 14.89 0.46
CA GLU A 206 4.45 15.87 1.47
C GLU A 206 3.57 15.78 2.71
N LEU A 207 2.27 15.58 2.54
CA LEU A 207 1.33 15.34 3.64
C LEU A 207 1.70 14.07 4.43
N LEU A 208 1.98 12.96 3.75
CA LEU A 208 2.43 11.73 4.44
C LEU A 208 3.76 11.93 5.17
N ALA A 209 4.71 12.65 4.55
CA ALA A 209 6.00 12.95 5.16
C ALA A 209 5.85 13.83 6.40
N GLU A 210 4.98 14.85 6.34
CA GLU A 210 4.70 15.75 7.45
C GLU A 210 4.00 15.03 8.60
N GLN A 211 3.05 14.13 8.30
CA GLN A 211 2.41 13.29 9.32
C GLN A 211 3.43 12.39 10.03
N SER A 212 4.38 11.82 9.28
CA SER A 212 5.48 11.05 9.84
C SER A 212 6.41 11.90 10.69
N SER A 213 6.69 13.15 10.28
CA SER A 213 7.50 14.09 11.06
C SER A 213 6.83 14.44 12.40
N LEU A 214 5.52 14.71 12.40
CA LEU A 214 4.76 14.99 13.62
C LEU A 214 4.75 13.78 14.56
N TYR A 215 4.57 12.57 14.01
CA TYR A 215 4.67 11.35 14.79
C TYR A 215 6.05 11.18 15.45
N GLN A 216 7.13 11.40 14.71
CA GLN A 216 8.50 11.30 15.25
C GLN A 216 8.71 12.31 16.37
N TRP A 217 8.28 13.56 16.16
CA TRP A 217 8.39 14.62 17.16
C TRP A 217 7.65 14.30 18.47
N HIS A 218 6.42 13.79 18.36
CA HIS A 218 5.65 13.31 19.50
C HIS A 218 6.33 12.10 20.19
N MET A 219 6.81 11.13 19.40
CA MET A 219 7.44 9.92 19.93
C MET A 219 8.77 10.19 20.64
N ASP A 220 9.50 11.24 20.24
CA ASP A 220 10.73 11.63 20.93
C ASP A 220 10.42 12.02 22.39
N LEU A 221 9.36 12.82 22.62
CA LEU A 221 8.89 13.14 23.96
C LEU A 221 8.40 11.89 24.70
N ALA A 222 7.57 11.07 24.04
CA ALA A 222 7.00 9.86 24.65
C ALA A 222 8.06 8.82 25.07
N LYS A 223 9.24 8.82 24.45
CA LYS A 223 10.37 7.95 24.79
C LYS A 223 11.31 8.55 25.86
N GLY A 224 10.93 9.66 26.48
CA GLY A 224 11.71 10.33 27.51
C GLY A 224 12.72 11.35 26.96
N GLY A 225 12.57 11.78 25.71
CA GLY A 225 13.26 12.94 25.17
C GLY A 225 12.76 14.25 25.81
N HIS A 226 13.37 15.36 25.40
CA HIS A 226 12.99 16.68 25.89
C HIS A 226 11.91 17.31 25.02
N GLU A 227 11.20 18.26 25.60
CA GLU A 227 10.32 19.17 24.88
C GLU A 227 11.14 20.14 24.01
N TRP A 228 10.76 20.30 22.74
CA TRP A 228 11.45 21.20 21.80
C TRP A 228 10.54 21.66 20.68
N ALA A 229 10.77 22.90 20.20
CA ALA A 229 10.02 23.50 19.10
C ALA A 229 10.58 23.08 17.73
N ARG A 230 9.70 22.80 16.76
CA ARG A 230 10.12 22.46 15.39
C ARG A 230 10.54 23.70 14.61
N GLU A 231 11.47 23.53 13.67
CA GLU A 231 11.75 24.56 12.68
C GLU A 231 10.64 24.59 11.62
N ARG A 232 10.09 25.78 11.35
CA ARG A 232 9.10 25.98 10.29
C ARG A 232 9.77 25.77 8.92
N ARG A 233 9.25 24.83 8.13
CA ARG A 233 9.73 24.50 6.79
C ARG A 233 8.90 25.16 5.70
#